data_AF-A0A352NXT5-F1
#
_entry.id   AF-A0A352NXT5-F1
#
_cell.length_a   1.000
_cell.length_b   1.000
_cell.length_c   1.000
_cell.angle_alpha   90.00
_cell.angle_beta   90.00
_cell.angle_gamma   90.00
#
_symmetry.space_group_name_H-M   'P 1'
#
loop_
_entity.id
_entity.type
_entity.pdbx_description
1 polymer ?
#
loop_
_entity_poly.entity_id
_entity_poly.type
_entity_poly.pdbx_seq_one_letter_code
_entity_poly.pdbx_strand_id
1 'polypeptide(L)' 'MVKIILNGCNGKMGKVVRSLAEKYSNLSVVAGIDRKSGQG' A
#
# COMPACT_ATOMS: atom_id res chain seq x y z
N MET A 1 -11.97 -6.20 11.26
CA MET A 1 -10.62 -5.79 10.80
C MET A 1 -10.56 -5.94 9.30
N VAL A 2 -10.21 -4.90 8.55
CA VAL A 2 -10.10 -4.92 7.09
C VAL A 2 -8.64 -5.15 6.70
N LYS A 3 -8.39 -6.18 5.89
CA LYS A 3 -7.07 -6.51 5.35
C LYS A 3 -6.96 -6.01 3.92
N ILE A 4 -5.94 -5.20 3.64
CA ILE A 4 -5.77 -4.48 2.38
C ILE A 4 -4.56 -5.03 1.63
N ILE A 5 -4.73 -5.34 0.35
CA ILE A 5 -3.64 -5.53 -0.60
C ILE A 5 -3.50 -4.21 -1.38
N LEU A 6 -2.32 -3.60 -1.36
CA LEU A 6 -2.07 -2.30 -1.96
C LEU A 6 -1.29 -2.42 -3.27
N ASN A 7 -1.94 -2.20 -4.41
CA ASN A 7 -1.30 -2.13 -5.73
C ASN A 7 -0.76 -0.72 -6.00
N GLY A 8 0.46 -0.62 -6.54
CA GLY A 8 1.19 0.65 -6.67
C GLY A 8 1.78 1.15 -5.35
N CYS A 9 2.20 0.24 -4.46
CA CYS A 9 2.60 0.58 -3.08
C CYS A 9 3.88 1.45 -2.98
N ASN A 10 4.73 1.47 -4.01
CA ASN A 10 5.95 2.30 -4.05
C ASN A 10 5.74 3.67 -4.69
N GLY A 11 4.61 3.88 -5.37
CA GLY A 11 4.24 5.18 -5.94
C GLY A 11 3.98 6.25 -4.88
N LYS A 12 3.91 7.53 -5.31
CA LYS A 12 3.61 8.65 -4.41
C LYS A 12 2.32 8.42 -3.60
N MET A 13 1.26 7.97 -4.27
CA MET A 13 -0.03 7.72 -3.64
C MET A 13 -0.03 6.45 -2.77
N GLY A 14 0.67 5.39 -3.18
CA GLY A 14 0.82 4.17 -2.38
C GLY A 14 1.43 4.46 -1.01
N LYS A 15 2.46 5.30 -0.95
CA LYS A 15 3.07 5.76 0.31
C LYS A 15 2.07 6.53 1.19
N VAL A 16 1.28 7.44 0.61
CA VAL A 16 0.25 8.20 1.34
C VAL A 16 -0.83 7.29 1.90
N VAL A 17 -1.36 6.37 1.09
CA VAL A 17 -2.41 5.42 1.52
C VAL A 17 -1.91 4.53 2.65
N ARG A 18 -0.65 4.06 2.58
CA ARG A 18 -0.02 3.30 3.67
C ARG A 18 0.04 4.11 4.96
N SER A 19 0.55 5.34 4.91
CA SER A 19 0.65 6.22 6.09
C SER A 19 -0.71 6.61 6.67
N LEU A 20 -1.75 6.68 5.84
CA LEU A 20 -3.13 6.87 6.33
C LEU A 20 -3.65 5.62 7.02
N ALA A 21 -3.47 4.44 6.42
CA ALA A 21 -3.94 3.17 6.99
C ALA A 21 -3.34 2.90 8.38
N GLU A 22 -2.09 3.28 8.62
CA GLU A 22 -1.42 3.19 9.94
C GLU A 22 -2.13 4.00 11.05
N LYS A 23 -2.96 4.99 10.70
CA LYS A 23 -3.73 5.80 11.67
C LYS A 23 -5.05 5.17 12.09
N TYR A 24 -5.47 4.08 11.45
CA TYR A 24 -6.76 3.43 11.71
C TYR A 24 -6.54 2.02 12.25
N SER A 25 -6.91 1.79 13.50
CA SER A 25 -6.73 0.50 14.18
C SER A 25 -7.54 -0.66 13.56
N ASN A 26 -8.56 -0.35 12.77
CA ASN A 26 -9.38 -1.34 12.07
C ASN A 26 -8.87 -1.70 10.66
N LEU A 27 -7.79 -1.07 10.18
CA LEU A 27 -7.19 -1.29 8.87
C LEU A 27 -5.79 -1.93 9.00
N SER A 28 -5.43 -2.77 8.04
CA SER A 28 -4.06 -3.31 7.94
C SER A 28 -3.71 -3.59 6.48
N VAL A 29 -2.62 -2.98 6.01
CA VAL A 29 -2.02 -3.31 4.70
C VAL A 29 -1.18 -4.56 4.89
N VAL A 30 -1.65 -5.69 4.34
CA VAL A 30 -1.04 -7.01 4.55
C VAL A 30 -0.11 -7.43 3.40
N ALA A 31 -0.23 -6.78 2.24
CA ALA A 31 0.66 -6.98 1.11
C ALA A 31 0.71 -5.72 0.24
N GLY A 32 1.87 -5.49 -0.38
CA GLY A 32 2.08 -4.45 -1.39
C GLY A 32 2.52 -5.06 -2.71
N ILE A 33 1.94 -4.60 -3.82
CA ILE A 33 2.32 -4.98 -5.18
C ILE A 33 2.78 -3.71 -5.89
N ASP A 34 3.93 -3.76 -6.54
CA ASP A 34 4.40 -2.69 -7.41
C ASP A 34 5.11 -3.30 -8.64
N ARG A 35 5.27 -2.49 -9.69
CA ARG A 35 6.02 -2.92 -10.86
C ARG A 35 7.50 -3.00 -10.50
N LYS A 36 8.20 -4.03 -11.00
CA LYS A 36 9.66 -4.05 -10.96
C LYS A 36 10.17 -2.81 -11.72
N SER A 37 11.01 -2.01 -11.07
CA SER A 37 11.82 -1.00 -11.77
C SER A 37 12.68 -1.72 -12.81
N GLY A 38 12.40 -1.50 -14.10
CA GLY A 38 13.17 -2.06 -15.22
C GLY A 38 12.41 -2.96 -16.21
N GLN A 39 11.08 -2.89 -16.30
CA GLN A 39 10.35 -3.44 -17.44
C GLN A 39 9.49 -2.34 -18.08
N GLY A 40 10.13 -1.65 -19.00
CA GLY A 40 9.59 -0.62 -19.90
C GLY A 40 10.62 -0.40 -21.00
#